data_AF-A0A7R9QF44-F1
#
_entry.id   AF-A0A7R9QF44-F1
#
_cell.length_a   1.000
_cell.length_b   1.000
_cell.length_c   1.000
_cell.angle_alpha   90.00
_cell.angle_beta   90.00
_cell.angle_gamma   90.00
#
_symmetry.space_group_name_H-M   'P 1'
#
loop_
_entity.id
_entity.type
_entity.pdbx_description
1 polymer ?
#
loop_
_entity_poly.entity_id
_entity_poly.type
_entity_poly.pdbx_seq_one_letter_code
_entity_poly.pdbx_strand_id
1 'polypeptide(L)'
;MRFLTVVALISTLYGLNAYQTVKLNTGYEMPILGLGTWQAHGAEVKQAVKDAIEIGYRHIDTASDYGNEAEVGQAIAESIKAGII
;
A
#
# COMPACT_ATOMS: atom_id res chain seq x y z
N MET A 1 10.44 3.23 -22.22
CA MET A 1 9.96 2.13 -21.35
C MET A 1 11.04 1.14 -20.88
N ARG A 2 12.30 1.16 -21.35
CA ARG A 2 13.38 0.24 -20.87
C ARG A 2 14.26 0.79 -19.74
N PHE A 3 14.20 2.09 -19.44
CA PHE A 3 15.02 2.73 -18.41
C PHE A 3 14.48 2.54 -16.98
N LEU A 4 13.15 2.51 -16.81
CA LEU A 4 12.53 2.28 -15.49
C LEU A 4 12.85 0.89 -14.93
N THR A 5 12.91 -0.14 -15.80
CA THR A 5 13.11 -1.52 -15.37
C THR A 5 14.48 -1.75 -14.73
N VAL A 6 15.53 -1.03 -15.19
CA VAL A 6 16.89 -1.15 -14.65
C VAL A 6 17.00 -0.49 -13.27
N VAL A 7 16.33 0.65 -13.05
CA VAL A 7 16.32 1.34 -11.74
C VAL A 7 15.53 0.54 -10.70
N ALA A 8 14.42 -0.07 -11.10
CA ALA A 8 13.65 -0.97 -10.24
C ALA A 8 14.47 -2.21 -9.83
N LEU A 9 15.15 -2.86 -10.78
CA LEU A 9 16.04 -4.00 -10.52
C LEU A 9 17.17 -3.66 -9.54
N ILE A 10 17.78 -2.48 -9.67
CA ILE A 10 18.83 -2.02 -8.74
C ILE A 10 18.24 -1.79 -7.33
N SER A 11 17.08 -1.17 -7.21
CA SER A 11 16.45 -0.93 -5.89
C SER A 11 16.07 -2.24 -5.19
N THR A 12 15.59 -3.24 -5.94
CA THR A 12 15.27 -4.58 -5.41
C THR A 12 16.53 -5.38 -5.04
N LEU A 13 17.60 -5.28 -5.82
CA LEU A 13 18.87 -5.99 -5.56
C LEU A 13 19.64 -5.44 -4.35
N TYR A 14 19.51 -4.15 -4.02
CA TYR A 14 20.17 -3.52 -2.87
C TYR A 14 19.27 -3.35 -1.65
N GLY A 15 18.04 -3.86 -1.67
CA GLY A 15 17.08 -3.67 -0.56
C GLY A 15 16.73 -2.19 -0.31
N LEU A 16 16.94 -1.32 -1.28
CA LEU A 16 16.60 0.10 -1.23
C LEU A 16 15.11 0.28 -1.50
N ASN A 17 14.27 -0.30 -0.65
CA ASN A 17 12.86 0.04 -0.57
C ASN A 17 12.62 0.73 0.77
N ALA A 18 13.06 1.96 0.87
CA ALA A 18 12.77 2.82 2.01
C ALA A 18 11.80 3.89 1.54
N TYR A 19 10.50 3.55 1.47
CA TYR A 19 9.49 4.59 1.61
C TYR A 19 9.79 5.31 2.93
N GLN A 20 9.71 6.65 2.93
CA GLN A 20 10.07 7.41 4.12
C GLN A 20 9.12 7.04 5.26
N THR A 21 9.67 6.68 6.41
CA THR A 21 8.92 6.42 7.63
C THR A 21 9.19 7.49 8.67
N VAL A 22 8.26 7.61 9.60
CA VAL A 22 8.44 8.34 10.85
C VAL A 22 8.31 7.38 12.01
N LYS A 23 9.21 7.51 12.98
CA LYS A 23 9.15 6.76 14.22
C LYS A 23 8.10 7.36 15.15
N LEU A 24 7.08 6.58 15.49
CA LEU A 24 6.06 6.98 16.45
C LEU A 24 6.60 6.93 17.88
N ASN A 25 5.92 7.58 18.82
CA ASN A 25 6.25 7.53 20.26
C ASN A 25 6.15 6.10 20.85
N THR A 26 5.40 5.22 20.19
CA THR A 26 5.29 3.78 20.47
C THR A 26 6.52 2.98 20.02
N GLY A 27 7.42 3.59 19.24
CA GLY A 27 8.62 2.95 18.70
C GLY A 27 8.44 2.27 17.35
N TYR A 28 7.21 2.15 16.84
CA TYR A 28 6.92 1.62 15.51
C TYR A 28 7.24 2.64 14.41
N GLU A 29 7.63 2.13 13.24
CA GLU A 29 7.84 2.92 12.02
C GLU A 29 6.52 3.00 11.23
N MET A 30 6.12 4.21 10.85
CA MET A 30 4.91 4.46 10.07
C MET A 30 5.27 5.11 8.73
N PRO A 31 4.82 4.58 7.59
CA PRO A 31 5.03 5.23 6.30
C PRO A 31 4.39 6.63 6.28
N ILE A 32 5.17 7.64 5.88
CA ILE A 32 4.71 9.04 5.85
C ILE A 32 3.61 9.23 4.81
N LEU A 33 3.65 8.47 3.71
CA LEU A 33 2.63 8.49 2.67
C LEU A 33 1.69 7.29 2.83
N GLY A 34 0.39 7.57 2.87
CA GLY A 34 -0.67 6.56 2.95
C GLY A 34 -1.81 6.84 1.98
N LEU A 35 -2.57 5.80 1.64
CA LEU A 35 -3.80 5.90 0.86
C LEU A 35 -5.00 6.04 1.81
N GLY A 36 -5.70 7.17 1.74
CA GLY A 36 -7.00 7.35 2.39
C GLY A 36 -8.12 6.69 1.59
N THR A 37 -9.06 6.06 2.28
CA THR A 37 -10.16 5.29 1.67
C THR A 37 -11.55 5.93 1.83
N TRP A 38 -11.63 7.15 2.37
CA TRP A 38 -12.89 7.85 2.56
C TRP A 38 -13.60 8.13 1.22
N GLN A 39 -14.93 7.97 1.19
CA GLN A 39 -15.84 8.17 0.05
C GLN A 39 -15.73 7.17 -1.11
N ALA A 40 -14.71 6.32 -1.17
CA ALA A 40 -14.61 5.26 -2.17
C ALA A 40 -15.40 4.01 -1.73
N HIS A 41 -16.17 3.39 -2.63
CA HIS A 41 -17.00 2.23 -2.27
C HIS A 41 -16.99 1.13 -3.33
N GLY A 42 -17.36 -0.09 -2.91
CA GLY A 42 -17.50 -1.24 -3.79
C GLY A 42 -16.23 -1.60 -4.55
N ALA A 43 -16.32 -1.72 -5.88
CA ALA A 43 -15.19 -2.11 -6.70
C ALA A 43 -14.08 -1.03 -6.76
N GLU A 44 -14.43 0.24 -6.60
CA GLU A 44 -13.48 1.35 -6.68
C GLU A 44 -12.45 1.30 -5.55
N VAL A 45 -12.90 1.21 -4.30
CA VAL A 45 -12.00 1.15 -3.14
C VAL A 45 -11.14 -0.11 -3.17
N LYS A 46 -11.71 -1.25 -3.59
CA LYS A 46 -10.97 -2.50 -3.72
C LYS A 46 -9.84 -2.37 -4.75
N GLN A 47 -10.14 -1.81 -5.92
CA GLN A 47 -9.14 -1.62 -6.97
C GLN A 47 -8.08 -0.58 -6.55
N ALA A 48 -8.50 0.54 -5.95
CA ALA A 48 -7.59 1.57 -5.47
C ALA A 48 -6.58 1.03 -4.44
N VAL A 49 -7.02 0.18 -3.51
CA VAL A 49 -6.13 -0.47 -2.53
C VAL A 49 -5.16 -1.44 -3.21
N LYS A 50 -5.62 -2.24 -4.18
CA LYS A 50 -4.74 -3.16 -4.94
C LYS A 50 -3.68 -2.39 -5.72
N ASP A 51 -4.09 -1.36 -6.46
CA ASP A 51 -3.19 -0.52 -7.24
C ASP A 51 -2.16 0.17 -6.33
N ALA A 52 -2.60 0.70 -5.18
CA ALA A 52 -1.70 1.32 -4.21
C ALA A 52 -0.65 0.33 -3.68
N ILE A 53 -1.06 -0.89 -3.33
CA ILE A 53 -0.12 -1.93 -2.86
C ILE A 53 0.87 -2.31 -3.96
N GLU A 54 0.40 -2.48 -5.21
CA GLU A 54 1.23 -2.81 -6.37
C GLU A 54 2.28 -1.73 -6.67
N ILE A 55 1.93 -0.45 -6.54
CA ILE A 55 2.88 0.66 -6.74
C ILE A 55 3.74 0.97 -5.51
N GLY A 56 3.56 0.25 -4.39
CA GLY A 56 4.47 0.29 -3.24
C GLY A 56 3.95 0.99 -1.98
N TYR A 57 2.68 1.39 -1.90
CA TYR A 57 2.10 1.88 -0.65
C TYR A 57 2.08 0.76 0.40
N ARG A 58 2.37 1.12 1.65
CA ARG A 58 2.33 0.21 2.81
C ARG A 58 1.50 0.75 3.98
N HIS A 59 0.88 1.90 3.80
CA HIS A 59 0.00 2.53 4.77
C HIS A 59 -1.36 2.77 4.09
N ILE A 60 -2.38 2.07 4.58
CA ILE A 60 -3.77 2.20 4.15
C ILE A 60 -4.56 2.78 5.32
N ASP A 61 -5.15 3.94 5.12
CA ASP A 61 -5.96 4.65 6.10
C ASP A 61 -7.45 4.36 5.85
N THR A 62 -8.11 3.83 6.88
CA THR A 62 -9.51 3.41 6.85
C THR A 62 -10.18 3.64 8.20
N ALA A 63 -11.50 3.64 8.22
CA ALA A 63 -12.30 3.79 9.43
C ALA A 63 -13.66 3.10 9.27
N SER A 64 -14.24 2.63 10.37
CA SER A 64 -15.55 1.97 10.35
C SER A 64 -16.69 2.85 9.86
N ASP A 65 -16.61 4.17 10.04
CA ASP A 65 -17.59 5.14 9.52
C ASP A 65 -17.60 5.20 7.97
N TYR A 66 -16.51 4.77 7.31
CA TYR A 66 -16.43 4.77 5.85
C TYR A 66 -17.22 3.62 5.23
N GLY A 67 -17.61 2.61 6.02
CA GLY A 67 -18.48 1.52 5.57
C GLY A 67 -17.90 0.66 4.44
N ASN A 68 -16.57 0.64 4.28
CA ASN A 68 -15.86 -0.03 3.18
C ASN A 68 -14.69 -0.92 3.63
N GLU A 69 -14.55 -1.18 4.94
CA GLU A 69 -13.45 -1.98 5.51
C GLU A 69 -13.44 -3.43 4.98
N ALA A 70 -14.60 -3.96 4.58
CA ALA A 70 -14.70 -5.30 4.02
C ALA A 70 -13.99 -5.40 2.66
N GLU A 71 -14.20 -4.42 1.78
CA GLU A 71 -13.56 -4.33 0.46
C GLU A 71 -12.06 -4.06 0.59
N VAL A 72 -11.66 -3.18 1.52
CA VAL A 72 -10.26 -2.91 1.85
C VAL A 72 -9.57 -4.20 2.33
N GLY A 73 -10.19 -4.93 3.26
CA GLY A 73 -9.67 -6.20 3.77
C GLY A 73 -9.54 -7.27 2.71
N GLN A 74 -10.51 -7.37 1.78
CA GLN A 74 -10.43 -8.28 0.63
C GLN A 74 -9.24 -7.94 -0.29
N ALA A 75 -9.03 -6.66 -0.61
CA ALA A 75 -7.91 -6.23 -1.42
C ALA A 75 -6.57 -6.62 -0.79
N ILE A 76 -6.38 -6.33 0.51
CA ILE A 76 -5.17 -6.69 1.25
C ILE A 76 -4.94 -8.20 1.26
N ALA A 77 -5.99 -8.99 1.55
CA ALA A 77 -5.89 -10.45 1.59
C ALA A 77 -5.52 -11.05 0.22
N GLU A 78 -6.09 -10.52 -0.87
CA GLU A 78 -5.72 -10.90 -2.23
C GLU A 78 -4.25 -10.58 -2.53
N SER A 79 -3.77 -9.39 -2.15
CA SER A 79 -2.37 -8.98 -2.35
C SER A 79 -1.38 -9.85 -1.57
N ILE A 80 -1.70 -10.25 -0.34
CA ILE A 80 -0.90 -11.20 0.45
C ILE A 80 -0.89 -12.57 -0.24
N LYS A 81 -2.06 -13.06 -0.67
CA LYS A 81 -2.17 -14.36 -1.35
C LYS A 81 -1.42 -14.39 -2.69
N ALA A 82 -1.37 -13.25 -3.38
CA ALA A 82 -0.61 -13.08 -4.62
C ALA A 82 0.91 -12.92 -4.40
N GLY A 83 1.36 -12.77 -3.15
CA GLY A 83 2.77 -12.57 -2.80
C GLY A 83 3.32 -11.20 -3.20
N ILE A 84 2.46 -10.19 -3.35
CA ILE A 84 2.87 -8.80 -3.60
C ILE A 84 3.41 -8.17 -2.30
N ILE A 85 2.82 -8.56 -1.16
CA ILE A 85 3.22 -8.22 0.21
C ILE A 85 3.23 -9.45 1.11
#